data_AF-A0A016RWS7-F1
#
_entry.id   AF-A0A016RWS7-F1
#
_cell.length_a   1.000
_cell.length_b   1.000
_cell.length_c   1.000
_cell.angle_alpha   90.00
_cell.angle_beta   90.00
_cell.angle_gamma   90.00
#
_symmetry.space_group_name_H-M   'P 1'
#
loop_
_entity.id
_entity.type
_entity.pdbx_description
1 polymer ?
#
loop_
_entity_poly.entity_id
_entity_poly.type
_entity_poly.pdbx_seq_one_letter_code
_entity_poly.pdbx_strand_id
1 'polypeptide(L)'
;MDCVRSTCFYEWLCGTSAARTAANINAAFKWTLVNERRARRCFIRFTEGKRDFKNRPRPGRPQSLDSLALLTAIEEDPEKNVHDLVTMLGCSRPPP
;
A
#
# COMPACT_ATOMS: atom_id res chain seq x y z
N MET A 1 7.90 11.68 1.13
CA MET A 1 9.00 12.00 2.05
C MET A 1 9.87 10.77 2.21
N ASP A 2 10.77 10.58 1.25
CA ASP A 2 11.66 9.40 1.22
C ASP A 2 12.79 9.49 2.26
N CYS A 3 13.05 10.69 2.80
CA CYS A 3 14.05 10.94 3.84
C CYS A 3 13.77 10.18 5.16
N VAL A 4 12.51 9.98 5.54
CA VAL A 4 12.15 9.34 6.82
C VAL A 4 12.71 7.92 6.94
N ARG A 5 12.61 7.12 5.87
CA ARG A 5 13.12 5.74 5.90
C ARG A 5 14.64 5.70 5.94
N SER A 6 15.31 6.59 5.22
CA SER A 6 16.76 6.73 5.24
C SER A 6 17.27 7.16 6.61
N THR A 7 16.58 8.10 7.29
CA THR A 7 16.93 8.50 8.66
C THR A 7 16.67 7.37 9.66
N CYS A 8 15.56 6.63 9.54
CA CYS A 8 15.34 5.43 10.36
C CYS A 8 16.45 4.38 10.16
N PHE A 9 16.99 4.25 8.95
CA PHE A 9 18.08 3.30 8.66
C PHE A 9 19.39 3.73 9.31
N TYR A 10 19.74 5.02 9.22
CA TYR A 10 20.89 5.58 9.92
C TYR A 10 20.79 5.37 11.44
N GLU A 11 19.65 5.71 12.04
CA GLU A 11 19.40 5.56 13.47
C GLU A 11 19.43 4.09 13.94
N TRP A 12 18.98 3.17 13.08
CA TRP A 12 19.10 1.73 13.30
C TRP A 12 20.56 1.27 13.28
N LEU A 13 21.38 1.75 12.35
CA LEU A 13 22.83 1.48 12.31
C LEU A 13 23.54 2.02 13.56
N CYS A 14 23.09 3.15 14.10
CA CYS A 14 23.58 3.71 15.35
C CYS A 14 23.11 2.95 16.61
N GLY A 15 22.28 1.91 16.46
CA GLY A 15 21.77 1.11 17.58
C GLY A 15 20.76 1.83 18.47
N THR A 16 20.12 2.89 17.98
CA THR A 16 19.10 3.62 18.77
C THR A 16 17.79 2.84 18.86
N SER A 17 17.01 3.09 19.91
CA SER A 17 15.67 2.49 20.04
C SER A 17 14.65 3.17 19.13
N ALA A 18 13.63 2.43 18.70
CA ALA A 18 12.59 2.98 17.81
C ALA A 18 11.87 4.21 18.39
N ALA A 19 11.70 4.28 19.70
CA ALA A 19 11.11 5.44 20.38
C ALA A 19 12.04 6.66 20.29
N ARG A 20 13.34 6.47 20.54
CA ARG A 20 14.35 7.53 20.41
C ARG A 20 14.50 8.00 18.97
N THR A 21 14.52 7.07 18.01
CA THR A 21 14.51 7.40 16.58
C THR A 21 13.33 8.27 16.20
N ALA A 22 12.10 7.94 16.66
CA ALA A 22 10.92 8.74 16.37
C ALA A 22 11.02 10.15 16.98
N ALA A 23 11.55 10.27 18.21
CA ALA A 23 11.80 11.55 18.85
C ALA A 23 12.85 12.38 18.09
N ASN A 24 13.98 11.79 17.73
CA ASN A 24 15.06 12.43 16.99
C ASN A 24 14.57 12.96 15.63
N ILE A 25 13.81 12.14 14.88
CA ILE A 25 13.23 12.55 13.59
C ILE A 25 12.27 13.71 13.79
N ASN A 26 11.33 13.60 14.72
CA ASN A 26 10.35 14.68 14.92
C ASN A 26 11.01 15.98 15.39
N ALA A 27 12.06 15.89 16.21
CA ALA A 27 12.86 17.04 16.63
C ALA A 27 13.62 17.68 15.46
N ALA A 28 14.27 16.87 14.61
CA ALA A 28 15.03 17.36 13.46
C ALA A 28 14.15 18.03 12.40
N PHE A 29 12.98 17.46 12.12
CA PHE A 29 12.07 17.96 11.08
C PHE A 29 10.99 18.90 11.60
N LYS A 30 10.91 19.15 12.91
CA LYS A 30 9.92 20.02 13.58
C LYS A 30 8.46 19.68 13.22
N TRP A 31 8.18 18.41 12.94
CA TRP A 31 6.85 17.86 12.64
C TRP A 31 6.75 16.48 13.30
N THR A 32 5.57 16.09 13.77
CA THR A 32 5.20 14.69 14.11
C THR A 32 5.14 13.75 12.90
N LEU A 33 6.24 13.63 12.14
CA LEU A 33 6.34 12.81 10.92
C LEU A 33 6.27 11.30 11.22
N VAL A 34 6.84 10.90 12.36
CA VAL A 34 7.06 9.51 12.73
C VAL A 34 6.59 9.26 14.15
N ASN A 35 5.81 8.21 14.33
CA ASN A 35 5.59 7.61 15.65
C ASN A 35 6.47 6.37 15.83
N GLU A 36 6.63 5.92 17.07
CA GLU A 36 7.41 4.73 17.39
C GLU A 36 7.01 3.52 16.55
N ARG A 37 5.70 3.30 16.34
CA ARG A 37 5.18 2.18 15.53
C ARG A 37 5.68 2.23 14.07
N ARG A 38 5.87 3.43 13.49
CA ARG A 38 6.50 3.59 12.17
C ARG A 38 8.00 3.31 12.21
N ALA A 39 8.72 3.81 13.21
CA ALA A 39 10.15 3.54 13.38
C ALA A 39 10.43 2.04 13.57
N ARG A 40 9.68 1.37 14.44
CA ARG A 40 9.76 -0.09 14.68
C ARG A 40 9.50 -0.91 13.42
N ARG A 41 8.52 -0.52 12.60
CA ARG A 41 8.28 -1.16 11.29
C ARG A 41 9.44 -0.98 10.31
N CYS A 42 10.19 0.12 10.40
CA CYS A 42 11.40 0.29 9.59
C CYS A 42 12.48 -0.68 10.07
N PHE A 43 12.71 -0.79 11.38
CA PHE A 43 13.73 -1.68 11.94
C PHE A 43 13.50 -3.15 11.58
N ILE A 44 12.26 -3.63 11.69
CA ILE A 44 11.89 -5.00 11.29
C ILE A 44 12.24 -5.25 9.80
N ARG A 45 11.99 -4.27 8.92
CA ARG A 45 12.35 -4.40 7.51
C ARG A 45 13.87 -4.43 7.31
N PHE A 46 14.63 -3.67 8.09
CA PHE A 46 16.08 -3.64 7.99
C PHE A 46 16.72 -4.93 8.52
N THR A 47 16.18 -5.52 9.58
CA THR A 47 16.59 -6.86 10.05
C THR A 47 16.30 -7.95 9.02
N GLU A 48 15.25 -7.80 8.22
CA GLU A 48 14.94 -8.69 7.09
C GLU A 48 15.76 -8.39 5.81
N GLY A 49 16.75 -7.49 5.88
CA GLY A 49 17.58 -7.11 4.73
C GLY A 49 16.89 -6.21 3.70
N LYS A 50 15.66 -5.74 3.95
CA LYS A 50 14.89 -4.89 3.03
C LYS A 50 15.34 -3.43 3.15
N ARG A 51 16.34 -3.05 2.35
CA ARG A 51 16.95 -1.71 2.31
C ARG A 51 16.36 -0.76 1.26
N ASP A 52 15.23 -1.12 0.66
CA ASP A 52 14.53 -0.22 -0.27
C ASP A 52 13.78 0.86 0.51
N PHE A 53 14.20 2.11 0.31
CA PHE A 53 13.63 3.29 0.93
C PHE A 53 12.39 3.82 0.20
N LYS A 54 12.14 3.34 -1.03
CA LYS A 54 10.95 3.71 -1.79
C LYS A 54 9.73 2.94 -1.27
N ASN A 55 8.57 3.55 -1.43
CA ASN A 55 7.33 2.82 -1.25
C ASN A 55 7.22 1.78 -2.37
N ARG A 56 6.88 0.55 -2.01
CA ARG A 56 6.46 -0.44 -3.00
C ARG A 56 5.25 0.10 -3.75
N PRO A 57 5.11 -0.19 -5.05
CA PRO A 57 3.87 0.10 -5.76
C PRO A 57 2.71 -0.44 -4.94
N ARG A 58 1.73 0.41 -4.66
CA ARG A 58 0.51 -0.04 -3.99
C ARG A 58 -0.24 -0.87 -5.03
N PRO A 59 -0.73 -2.07 -4.68
CA PRO A 59 -1.69 -2.74 -5.55
C PRO A 59 -2.83 -1.74 -5.76
N GLY A 60 -3.01 -1.30 -7.01
CA GLY A 60 -4.14 -0.47 -7.37
C GLY A 60 -5.43 -1.25 -7.18
N ARG A 61 -6.57 -0.60 -7.44
CA ARG A 61 -7.81 -1.35 -7.65
C ARG A 61 -7.55 -2.34 -8.80
N PRO A 62 -7.83 -3.63 -8.66
CA PRO A 62 -7.82 -4.53 -9.81
C PRO A 62 -8.81 -3.98 -10.84
N GLN A 63 -8.32 -3.59 -12.01
CA GLN A 63 -9.08 -2.90 -13.04
C GLN A 63 -9.48 -3.80 -14.21
N SER A 64 -8.93 -5.01 -14.31
CA SER A 64 -9.20 -5.89 -15.45
C SER A 64 -10.53 -6.60 -15.26
N LEU A 65 -11.59 -6.01 -15.80
CA LEU A 65 -12.74 -6.76 -16.27
C LEU A 65 -12.35 -7.42 -17.60
N ASP A 66 -12.56 -8.72 -17.73
CA ASP A 66 -12.35 -9.41 -19.00
C ASP A 66 -13.42 -8.96 -20.01
N SER A 67 -13.01 -8.17 -21.00
CA SER A 67 -13.90 -7.64 -22.03
C SER A 67 -14.45 -8.74 -22.94
N LEU A 68 -13.71 -9.83 -23.17
CA LEU A 68 -14.19 -10.94 -23.97
C LEU A 68 -15.29 -11.69 -23.23
N ALA A 69 -15.07 -12.00 -21.95
CA ALA A 69 -16.09 -12.63 -21.11
C ALA A 69 -17.37 -11.78 -21.01
N LEU A 70 -17.24 -10.44 -20.94
CA LEU A 70 -18.38 -9.53 -20.95
C LEU A 70 -19.12 -9.54 -22.29
N LEU A 71 -18.41 -9.49 -23.42
CA LEU A 71 -19.03 -9.56 -24.75
C LEU A 71 -19.75 -10.88 -24.97
N THR A 72 -19.12 -12.01 -24.64
CA THR A 72 -19.77 -13.33 -24.74
C THR A 72 -21.05 -13.41 -23.91
N ALA A 73 -21.04 -12.87 -22.69
CA ALA A 73 -22.23 -12.88 -21.83
C ALA A 73 -23.40 -12.05 -22.42
N ILE A 74 -23.09 -10.95 -23.12
CA ILE A 74 -24.06 -10.08 -23.81
C ILE A 74 -24.55 -10.72 -25.11
N GLU A 75 -23.67 -11.38 -25.87
CA GLU A 75 -24.03 -12.07 -27.12
C GLU A 75 -24.92 -13.29 -26.87
N GLU A 76 -24.67 -14.03 -25.77
CA GLU A 76 -25.52 -15.16 -25.36
C GLU A 76 -26.94 -14.73 -24.98
N ASP A 77 -27.08 -13.57 -24.34
CA ASP A 77 -28.37 -13.05 -23.90
C ASP A 77 -28.33 -11.51 -23.80
N PRO A 78 -28.82 -10.81 -24.83
CA PRO A 78 -28.79 -9.34 -24.87
C PRO A 78 -29.79 -8.70 -23.88
N GLU A 79 -30.73 -9.46 -23.32
CA GLU A 79 -31.70 -8.97 -22.33
C GLU A 79 -31.15 -9.06 -20.89
N LYS A 80 -29.96 -9.63 -20.67
CA LYS A 80 -29.34 -9.72 -19.32
C LYS A 80 -29.17 -8.34 -18.70
N ASN A 81 -29.65 -8.20 -17.46
CA ASN A 81 -29.45 -6.99 -16.69
C ASN A 81 -28.01 -6.90 -16.17
N VAL A 82 -27.54 -5.68 -15.96
CA VAL A 82 -26.23 -5.35 -15.36
C VAL A 82 -26.01 -6.08 -14.04
N HIS A 83 -27.06 -6.31 -13.23
CA HIS A 83 -26.93 -7.05 -11.97
C HIS A 83 -26.47 -8.50 -12.19
N ASP A 84 -27.03 -9.18 -13.18
CA ASP A 84 -26.71 -10.57 -13.50
C ASP A 84 -25.32 -10.67 -14.11
N LEU A 85 -24.95 -9.72 -14.98
CA LEU A 85 -23.60 -9.61 -15.54
C LEU A 85 -22.54 -9.38 -14.46
N VAL A 86 -22.81 -8.51 -13.49
CA VAL A 86 -21.92 -8.25 -12.36
C VAL A 86 -21.72 -9.50 -11.50
N THR A 87 -22.81 -10.25 -11.25
CA THR A 87 -22.78 -11.49 -10.48
C THR A 87 -22.01 -12.59 -11.23
N MET A 88 -22.26 -12.75 -12.52
CA MET A 88 -21.60 -13.72 -13.40
C MET A 88 -20.09 -13.47 -13.53
N LEU A 89 -19.69 -12.19 -13.65
CA LEU A 89 -18.29 -11.78 -13.86
C LEU A 89 -17.54 -11.53 -12.54
N GLY A 90 -18.14 -11.85 -11.38
CA GLY A 90 -17.52 -11.70 -10.07
C GLY A 90 -17.11 -10.25 -9.74
N CYS A 91 -17.83 -9.28 -10.31
CA CYS A 91 -17.53 -7.86 -10.16
C CYS A 91 -18.21 -7.25 -8.94
N SER A 92 -17.62 -6.19 -8.39
CA SER A 92 -18.26 -5.38 -7.35
C SER A 92 -18.89 -4.14 -7.98
N ARG A 93 -20.20 -3.90 -7.75
CA ARG A 93 -20.83 -2.62 -8.09
C ARG A 93 -20.12 -1.49 -7.30
N PRO A 94 -19.73 -0.38 -7.94
CA PRO A 94 -19.18 0.75 -7.19
C PRO A 94 -20.21 1.26 -6.17
N PRO A 95 -19.76 1.80 -5.01
CA PRO A 95 -20.67 2.40 -4.05
C PRO A 95 -21.45 3.57 -4.70
N PRO A 96 -22.67 3.87 -4.22
CA PRO A 96 -23.47 4.99 -4.72
C PRO A 96 -22.76 6.33 -4.57
#